data_AF-A0A4Y7KD82-F1
#
_entry.id   AF-A0A4Y7KD82-F1
#
_cell.length_a   1.000
_cell.length_b   1.000
_cell.length_c   1.000
_cell.angle_alpha   90.00
_cell.angle_beta   90.00
_cell.angle_gamma   90.00
#
_symmetry.space_group_name_H-M   'P 1'
#
loop_
_entity.id
_entity.type
_entity.pdbx_description
1 polymer ?
#
loop_
_entity_poly.entity_id
_entity_poly.type
_entity_poly.pdbx_seq_one_letter_code
_entity_poly.pdbx_strand_id
1 'polypeptide(L)'
;MGCTAQVWLVTKMDEYGKMRFYADSDSEITKGFCSCLIMLLDGALPEEVLKLTTQDLFALNVGLLPSKSQSRVNTWHNVFISMQKKTKSLVAEKQGKPPLEPFPSLVITADDIQPKGSYAESQAKFLFPDELKVTELVNVLKKKKIGVVAHFYMDPEVQGILTTAQQQWPHIHISDSLVMADMAVKMAKDGCQYITVLGVDFMSENVRAILDQAGFEKVGVYRMSDERIGCSLADAAASPTYTSYLEAASRSLPSLHVVYINTSLETKARAHELVPTITCTSSNVVNTILQAFAQVPDLNIWYGPDSYMGANIAELFQQMANMTNEEIALVHAKHDRESIRSLLPRLHYYQDGACIVHDIFGNEVVKRIQELYADAYLTAHFEVPGEMFALAMEAKRRGMGVVGSTQNILDFIKHRVQEALDRNLDEHLQFVLGTETGMVTSIVAAVRKLLGSVISTSDRAKINVEIIFPVCSDSVSRTSENASDGQHSADLNGVTKLSVIPGVATGEGCSIHGGCASCPYMKMNTLNSLLRVCQHLPNEKSIISSYEAGRFDSHTPLGNSVADVGCEPILHMRDFQATGKLPGKLVDHILDAASNKR
;
A
#
# COMPACT_ATOMS: atom_id res chain seq x y z
N MET A 1 -29.17 -2.92 1.04
CA MET A 1 -29.51 -2.03 -0.09
C MET A 1 -29.61 -0.59 0.45
N GLY A 2 -28.59 0.22 0.26
CA GLY A 2 -28.67 1.67 0.47
C GLY A 2 -28.76 2.34 -0.89
N CYS A 3 -29.91 2.94 -1.23
CA CYS A 3 -30.03 3.76 -2.44
C CYS A 3 -29.18 5.03 -2.25
N THR A 4 -28.06 5.13 -2.95
CA THR A 4 -27.30 6.36 -3.13
C THR A 4 -27.98 7.20 -4.21
N ALA A 5 -28.30 8.45 -3.89
CA ALA A 5 -28.97 9.39 -4.78
C ALA A 5 -27.96 10.24 -5.57
N GLN A 6 -28.28 10.56 -6.83
CA GLN A 6 -27.52 11.53 -7.63
C GLN A 6 -27.87 12.95 -7.20
N VAL A 7 -26.86 13.84 -7.18
CA VAL A 7 -27.04 15.25 -6.84
C VAL A 7 -26.34 16.12 -7.88
N TRP A 8 -27.10 17.04 -8.47
CA TRP A 8 -26.58 18.09 -9.34
C TRP A 8 -26.42 19.36 -8.52
N LEU A 9 -25.20 19.90 -8.42
CA LEU A 9 -24.88 21.10 -7.64
C LEU A 9 -24.29 22.18 -8.52
N VAL A 10 -24.85 23.39 -8.47
CA VAL A 10 -24.33 24.61 -9.09
C VAL A 10 -23.95 25.60 -8.00
N THR A 11 -22.76 26.16 -8.10
CA THR A 11 -22.24 27.14 -7.15
C THR A 11 -21.78 28.38 -7.92
N LYS A 12 -22.17 29.56 -7.44
CA LYS A 12 -21.77 30.86 -8.02
C LYS A 12 -21.40 31.81 -6.89
N MET A 13 -20.62 32.84 -7.21
CA MET A 13 -20.40 33.99 -6.33
C MET A 13 -21.13 35.19 -6.94
N ASP A 14 -21.94 35.88 -6.15
CA ASP A 14 -22.66 37.07 -6.61
C ASP A 14 -21.76 38.32 -6.61
N GLU A 15 -22.30 39.42 -7.13
CA GLU A 15 -21.59 40.70 -7.26
C GLU A 15 -21.13 41.28 -5.90
N TYR A 16 -21.78 40.88 -4.81
CA TYR A 16 -21.43 41.28 -3.44
C TYR A 16 -20.42 40.33 -2.78
N GLY A 17 -19.94 39.32 -3.52
CA GLY A 17 -18.99 38.33 -3.02
C GLY A 17 -19.63 37.25 -2.14
N LYS A 18 -20.95 37.10 -2.15
CA LYS A 18 -21.67 36.06 -1.39
C LYS A 18 -21.85 34.81 -2.24
N MET A 19 -21.87 33.66 -1.57
CA MET A 19 -22.05 32.36 -2.22
C MET A 19 -23.51 32.10 -2.57
N ARG A 20 -23.75 31.54 -3.76
CA ARG A 20 -25.07 31.09 -4.23
C ARG A 20 -25.03 29.62 -4.59
N PHE A 21 -25.96 28.84 -4.04
CA PHE A 21 -26.03 27.40 -4.22
C PHE A 21 -27.38 26.99 -4.79
N TYR A 22 -27.34 26.16 -5.83
CA TYR A 22 -28.51 25.51 -6.40
C TYR A 22 -28.21 24.02 -6.48
N ALA A 23 -29.11 23.18 -5.98
CA ALA A 23 -28.94 21.74 -6.08
C ALA A 23 -30.26 21.03 -6.34
N ASP A 24 -30.18 19.92 -7.08
CA ASP A 24 -31.30 19.02 -7.36
C ASP A 24 -30.84 17.56 -7.20
N SER A 25 -31.78 16.63 -7.05
CA SER A 25 -31.49 15.21 -6.87
C SER A 25 -32.58 14.30 -7.44
N ASP A 26 -32.25 13.06 -7.79
CA ASP A 26 -33.21 12.03 -8.18
C ASP A 26 -34.00 11.47 -6.98
N SER A 27 -33.61 11.80 -5.75
CA SER A 27 -34.25 11.37 -4.50
C SER A 27 -34.89 12.55 -3.79
N GLU A 28 -36.19 12.45 -3.49
CA GLU A 28 -36.94 13.49 -2.76
C GLU A 28 -36.36 13.78 -1.37
N ILE A 29 -35.88 12.76 -0.67
CA ILE A 29 -35.22 12.95 0.63
C ILE A 29 -33.91 13.72 0.46
N THR A 30 -33.15 13.39 -0.59
CA THR A 30 -31.89 14.06 -0.89
C THR A 30 -32.12 15.50 -1.36
N LYS A 31 -33.19 15.79 -2.11
CA LYS A 31 -33.62 17.18 -2.41
C LYS A 31 -33.92 17.96 -1.13
N GLY A 32 -34.64 17.35 -0.18
CA GLY A 32 -34.90 17.96 1.12
C GLY A 32 -33.61 18.27 1.87
N PHE A 33 -32.64 17.35 1.81
CA PHE A 33 -31.32 17.55 2.38
C PHE A 33 -30.54 18.70 1.72
N CYS A 34 -30.46 18.70 0.40
CA CYS A 34 -29.88 19.79 -0.38
C CYS A 34 -30.52 21.14 -0.04
N SER A 35 -31.85 21.18 0.10
CA SER A 35 -32.60 22.40 0.42
C SER A 35 -32.21 22.96 1.78
N CYS A 36 -32.01 22.11 2.79
CA CYS A 36 -31.58 22.56 4.11
C CYS A 36 -30.13 23.09 4.10
N LEU A 37 -29.22 22.47 3.34
CA LEU A 37 -27.86 22.99 3.13
C LEU A 37 -27.88 24.36 2.42
N ILE A 38 -28.71 24.50 1.39
CA ILE A 38 -28.90 25.77 0.67
C ILE A 38 -29.47 26.83 1.62
N MET A 39 -30.48 26.51 2.43
CA MET A 39 -31.02 27.45 3.42
C MET A 39 -29.97 27.93 4.43
N LEU A 40 -28.99 27.09 4.77
CA LEU A 40 -27.93 27.43 5.71
C LEU A 40 -26.80 28.27 5.06
N LEU A 41 -26.45 27.97 3.80
CA LEU A 41 -25.22 28.47 3.17
C LEU A 41 -25.45 29.51 2.06
N ASP A 42 -26.64 29.58 1.48
CA ASP A 42 -26.93 30.56 0.43
C ASP A 42 -26.94 31.98 1.00
N GLY A 43 -26.18 32.87 0.36
CA GLY A 43 -25.99 34.24 0.82
C GLY A 43 -24.90 34.43 1.89
N ALA A 44 -24.24 33.35 2.33
CA ALA A 44 -23.09 33.42 3.24
C ALA A 44 -21.81 33.90 2.53
N LEU A 45 -20.87 34.46 3.30
CA LEU A 45 -19.53 34.76 2.80
C LEU A 45 -18.73 33.47 2.59
N PRO A 46 -17.79 33.43 1.64
CA PRO A 46 -16.98 32.24 1.38
C PRO A 46 -16.25 31.73 2.63
N GLU A 47 -15.73 32.65 3.46
CA GLU A 47 -15.04 32.31 4.71
C GLU A 47 -15.95 31.59 5.72
N GLU A 48 -17.24 31.97 5.77
CA GLU A 48 -18.23 31.36 6.65
C GLU A 48 -18.57 29.94 6.18
N VAL A 49 -18.72 29.75 4.86
CA VAL A 49 -18.95 28.42 4.25
C VAL A 49 -17.78 27.48 4.52
N LEU A 50 -16.54 28.00 4.44
CA LEU A 50 -15.32 27.21 4.63
C LEU A 50 -14.97 26.96 6.09
N LYS A 51 -15.48 27.78 7.02
CA LYS A 51 -15.26 27.61 8.47
C LYS A 51 -16.10 26.49 9.06
N LEU A 52 -17.24 26.17 8.45
CA LEU A 52 -18.12 25.10 8.90
C LEU A 52 -17.46 23.72 8.70
N THR A 53 -17.55 22.89 9.73
CA THR A 53 -17.01 21.52 9.72
C THR A 53 -18.12 20.49 9.55
N THR A 54 -17.76 19.27 9.17
CA THR A 54 -18.69 18.13 9.13
C THR A 54 -19.24 17.78 10.52
N GLN A 55 -18.50 18.07 11.59
CA GLN A 55 -18.95 17.86 12.97
C GLN A 55 -20.05 18.83 13.39
N ASP A 56 -20.00 20.08 12.90
CA ASP A 56 -21.07 21.07 13.14
C ASP A 56 -22.40 20.61 12.53
N LEU A 57 -22.35 19.87 11.41
CA LEU A 57 -23.53 19.29 10.77
C LEU A 57 -24.11 18.11 11.55
N PHE A 58 -23.28 17.34 12.26
CA PHE A 58 -23.75 16.27 13.15
C PHE A 58 -24.63 16.83 14.28
N ALA A 59 -24.24 17.97 14.85
CA ALA A 59 -25.01 18.64 15.90
C ALA A 59 -26.34 19.24 15.42
N LEU A 60 -26.51 19.42 14.10
CA LEU A 60 -27.77 19.87 13.49
C LEU A 60 -28.71 18.72 13.14
N ASN A 61 -28.23 17.47 13.19
CA ASN A 61 -29.00 16.28 12.83
C ASN A 61 -29.98 15.81 13.94
N VAL A 62 -30.32 16.68 14.89
CA VAL A 62 -31.10 16.41 16.13
C VAL A 62 -32.58 16.04 15.89
N GLY A 63 -33.01 15.89 14.64
CA GLY A 63 -34.42 15.69 14.27
C GLY A 63 -34.78 14.33 13.66
N LEU A 64 -33.81 13.47 13.34
CA LEU A 64 -34.06 12.20 12.64
C LEU A 64 -33.63 11.02 13.51
N LEU A 65 -34.60 10.18 13.87
CA LEU A 65 -34.50 8.98 14.72
C LEU A 65 -33.22 8.14 14.51
N PRO A 66 -32.75 7.41 15.54
CA PRO A 66 -31.61 6.50 15.44
C PRO A 66 -32.01 5.22 14.67
N SER A 67 -32.26 5.33 13.37
CA SER A 67 -32.59 4.20 12.52
C SER A 67 -31.54 4.02 11.43
N LYS A 68 -30.63 3.05 11.65
CA LYS A 68 -30.03 2.08 10.69
C LYS A 68 -29.76 2.45 9.21
N SER A 69 -29.67 3.72 8.79
CA SER A 69 -29.32 4.09 7.41
C SER A 69 -28.10 5.02 7.35
N GLN A 70 -26.92 4.50 7.72
CA GLN A 70 -25.62 5.16 7.57
C GLN A 70 -25.41 5.72 6.14
N SER A 71 -25.95 5.05 5.12
CA SER A 71 -25.86 5.46 3.71
C SER A 71 -26.47 6.84 3.39
N ARG A 72 -27.49 7.30 4.13
CA ARG A 72 -28.21 8.56 3.82
C ARG A 72 -27.57 9.79 4.47
N VAL A 73 -26.97 9.61 5.64
CA VAL A 73 -26.18 10.64 6.33
C VAL A 73 -24.93 10.98 5.51
N ASN A 74 -24.36 9.99 4.81
CA ASN A 74 -23.20 10.18 3.93
C ASN A 74 -23.50 11.11 2.73
N THR A 75 -24.72 11.08 2.18
CA THR A 75 -25.12 11.95 1.06
C THR A 75 -25.10 13.43 1.47
N TRP A 76 -25.63 13.76 2.65
CA TRP A 76 -25.60 15.12 3.19
C TRP A 76 -24.16 15.67 3.30
N HIS A 77 -23.26 14.88 3.87
CA HIS A 77 -21.86 15.24 4.04
C HIS A 77 -21.14 15.43 2.70
N ASN A 78 -21.39 14.55 1.73
CA ASN A 78 -20.75 14.63 0.42
C ASN A 78 -21.18 15.89 -0.34
N VAL A 79 -22.47 16.25 -0.31
CA VAL A 79 -22.96 17.49 -0.95
C VAL A 79 -22.33 18.73 -0.32
N PHE A 80 -22.24 18.77 1.02
CA PHE A 80 -21.60 19.87 1.74
C PHE A 80 -20.12 20.02 1.35
N ILE A 81 -19.37 18.93 1.28
CA ILE A 81 -17.96 18.94 0.87
C ILE A 81 -17.82 19.42 -0.58
N SER A 82 -18.69 19.00 -1.49
CA SER A 82 -18.72 19.50 -2.87
C SER A 82 -19.03 21.01 -2.94
N MET A 83 -19.92 21.52 -2.08
CA MET A 83 -20.17 22.96 -1.94
C MET A 83 -18.90 23.70 -1.50
N GLN A 84 -18.20 23.22 -0.47
CA GLN A 84 -16.96 23.82 0.00
C GLN A 84 -15.85 23.80 -1.07
N LYS A 85 -15.69 22.68 -1.79
CA LYS A 85 -14.75 22.56 -2.90
C LYS A 85 -14.99 23.60 -3.99
N LYS A 86 -16.24 23.76 -4.43
CA LYS A 86 -16.61 24.78 -5.43
C LYS A 86 -16.42 26.21 -4.91
N THR A 87 -16.71 26.46 -3.64
CA THR A 87 -16.42 27.74 -2.97
C THR A 87 -14.94 28.06 -2.99
N LYS A 88 -14.06 27.10 -2.65
CA LYS A 88 -12.60 27.30 -2.70
C LYS A 88 -12.14 27.68 -4.11
N SER A 89 -12.65 26.99 -5.14
CA SER A 89 -12.32 27.28 -6.55
C SER A 89 -12.67 28.73 -6.93
N LEU A 90 -13.89 29.17 -6.61
CA LEU A 90 -14.34 30.54 -6.92
C LEU A 90 -13.56 31.61 -6.15
N VAL A 91 -13.15 31.32 -4.91
CA VAL A 91 -12.29 32.22 -4.12
C VAL A 91 -10.89 32.32 -4.74
N ALA A 92 -10.31 31.21 -5.18
CA ALA A 92 -9.01 31.19 -5.83
C ALA A 92 -9.03 31.99 -7.15
N GLU A 93 -10.06 31.79 -7.97
CA GLU A 93 -10.30 32.56 -9.21
C GLU A 93 -10.39 34.07 -8.93
N LYS A 94 -11.16 34.47 -7.91
CA LYS A 94 -11.30 35.89 -7.52
C LYS A 94 -9.99 36.50 -7.02
N GLN A 95 -9.15 35.71 -6.34
CA GLN A 95 -7.84 36.15 -5.85
C GLN A 95 -6.76 36.15 -6.94
N GLY A 96 -7.08 35.77 -8.18
CA GLY A 96 -6.10 35.66 -9.26
C GLY A 96 -5.05 34.58 -9.01
N LYS A 97 -5.31 33.64 -8.10
CA LYS A 97 -4.42 32.50 -7.87
C LYS A 97 -4.57 31.53 -9.04
N PRO A 98 -3.47 30.99 -9.58
CA PRO A 98 -3.56 29.98 -10.62
C PRO A 98 -4.36 28.77 -10.08
N PRO A 99 -5.16 28.09 -10.93
CA PRO A 99 -5.79 26.85 -10.54
C PRO A 99 -4.72 25.87 -10.08
N LEU A 100 -4.94 25.22 -8.95
CA LEU A 100 -4.08 24.11 -8.53
C LEU A 100 -4.12 23.05 -9.62
N GLU A 101 -2.95 22.61 -10.07
CA GLU A 101 -2.89 21.53 -11.04
C GLU A 101 -3.52 20.27 -10.44
N PRO A 102 -4.31 19.50 -11.21
CA PRO A 102 -4.72 18.18 -10.77
C PRO A 102 -3.52 17.26 -10.63
N PHE A 103 -3.65 16.24 -9.78
CA PHE A 103 -2.72 15.13 -9.78
C PHE A 103 -2.83 14.33 -11.09
N PRO A 104 -1.75 13.67 -11.56
CA PRO A 104 -1.83 12.73 -12.65
C PRO A 104 -2.88 11.64 -12.39
N SER A 105 -3.59 11.20 -13.42
CA SER A 105 -4.63 10.17 -13.26
C SER A 105 -4.77 9.27 -14.48
N LEU A 106 -5.32 8.07 -14.27
CA LEU A 106 -5.73 7.14 -15.32
C LEU A 106 -7.24 7.00 -15.29
N VAL A 107 -7.92 7.42 -16.36
CA VAL A 107 -9.37 7.19 -16.53
C VAL A 107 -9.57 5.89 -17.30
N ILE A 108 -10.17 4.90 -16.64
CA ILE A 108 -10.45 3.58 -17.18
C ILE A 108 -11.92 3.53 -17.54
N THR A 109 -12.19 3.14 -18.79
CA THR A 109 -13.54 2.89 -19.31
C THR A 109 -13.64 1.44 -19.79
N ALA A 110 -14.81 1.02 -20.26
CA ALA A 110 -14.98 -0.32 -20.83
C ALA A 110 -14.08 -0.54 -22.06
N ASP A 111 -13.93 0.51 -22.89
CA ASP A 111 -13.30 0.41 -24.20
C ASP A 111 -11.86 0.95 -24.21
N ASP A 112 -11.55 1.91 -23.33
CA ASP A 112 -10.33 2.72 -23.42
C ASP A 112 -9.71 3.08 -22.05
N ILE A 113 -8.42 3.43 -22.05
CA ILE A 113 -7.67 3.94 -20.90
C ILE A 113 -7.07 5.30 -21.29
N GLN A 114 -7.51 6.36 -20.63
CA GLN A 114 -7.08 7.73 -20.90
C GLN A 114 -6.16 8.23 -19.79
N PRO A 115 -4.83 8.28 -20.03
CA PRO A 115 -3.90 8.91 -19.09
C PRO A 115 -4.02 10.43 -19.11
N LYS A 116 -3.89 11.05 -17.93
CA LYS A 116 -3.80 12.49 -17.74
C LYS A 116 -2.51 12.83 -17.00
N GLY A 117 -1.64 13.59 -17.66
CA GLY A 117 -0.35 14.02 -17.14
C GLY A 117 0.78 13.05 -17.49
N SER A 118 2.00 13.58 -17.58
CA SER A 118 3.24 12.89 -17.98
C SER A 118 3.46 11.57 -17.22
N TYR A 119 3.21 11.60 -15.91
CA TYR A 119 3.33 10.42 -15.07
C TYR A 119 2.38 9.31 -15.52
N ALA A 120 1.08 9.57 -15.62
CA ALA A 120 0.08 8.58 -16.03
C ALA A 120 0.29 8.10 -17.47
N GLU A 121 0.74 8.99 -18.37
CA GLU A 121 1.10 8.64 -19.75
C GLU A 121 2.24 7.62 -19.80
N SER A 122 3.25 7.77 -18.93
CA SER A 122 4.32 6.78 -18.82
C SER A 122 3.79 5.42 -18.34
N GLN A 123 2.93 5.40 -17.33
CA GLN A 123 2.31 4.18 -16.80
C GLN A 123 1.45 3.49 -17.87
N ALA A 124 0.68 4.24 -18.65
CA ALA A 124 -0.23 3.71 -19.66
C ALA A 124 0.48 2.96 -20.79
N LYS A 125 1.70 3.39 -21.17
CA LYS A 125 2.52 2.71 -22.19
C LYS A 125 2.82 1.26 -21.83
N PHE A 126 2.85 0.93 -20.54
CA PHE A 126 3.22 -0.40 -20.06
C PHE A 126 2.03 -1.31 -19.74
N LEU A 127 0.81 -0.76 -19.76
CA LEU A 127 -0.42 -1.55 -19.60
C LEU A 127 -0.66 -2.49 -20.80
N PHE A 128 -0.07 -2.19 -21.95
CA PHE A 128 -0.13 -2.98 -23.17
C PHE A 128 1.29 -3.37 -23.59
N PRO A 129 1.82 -4.48 -23.07
CA PRO A 129 3.19 -4.88 -23.34
C PRO A 129 3.39 -5.33 -24.78
N ASP A 130 4.61 -5.20 -25.28
CA ASP A 130 5.03 -5.71 -26.59
C ASP A 130 4.91 -7.25 -26.65
N GLU A 131 4.07 -7.75 -27.56
CA GLU A 131 3.82 -9.19 -27.75
C GLU A 131 5.09 -9.97 -28.10
N LEU A 132 6.07 -9.36 -28.76
CA LEU A 132 7.34 -10.00 -29.10
C LEU A 132 8.15 -10.28 -27.82
N LYS A 133 8.26 -9.28 -26.93
CA LYS A 133 8.93 -9.43 -25.63
C LYS A 133 8.24 -10.47 -24.75
N VAL A 134 6.90 -10.48 -24.74
CA VAL A 134 6.11 -11.49 -24.00
C VAL A 134 6.40 -12.89 -24.53
N THR A 135 6.39 -13.06 -25.86
CA THR A 135 6.61 -14.34 -26.52
C THR A 135 8.04 -14.84 -26.28
N GLU A 136 9.03 -13.97 -26.39
CA GLU A 136 10.43 -14.28 -26.08
C GLU A 136 10.58 -14.81 -24.65
N LEU A 137 10.06 -14.06 -23.66
CA LEU A 137 10.12 -14.46 -22.26
C LEU A 137 9.46 -15.82 -22.03
N VAL A 138 8.21 -15.99 -22.47
CA VAL A 138 7.44 -17.24 -22.31
C VAL A 138 8.17 -18.44 -22.92
N ASN A 139 8.78 -18.28 -24.10
CA ASN A 139 9.53 -19.34 -24.77
C ASN A 139 10.74 -19.80 -23.94
N VAL A 140 11.50 -18.86 -23.38
CA VAL A 140 12.66 -19.20 -22.54
C VAL A 140 12.21 -19.84 -21.23
N LEU A 141 11.18 -19.29 -20.58
CA LEU A 141 10.64 -19.82 -19.32
C LEU A 141 10.15 -21.27 -19.48
N LYS A 142 9.38 -21.56 -20.54
CA LYS A 142 8.89 -22.91 -20.85
C LYS A 142 10.04 -23.88 -21.14
N LYS A 143 10.96 -23.50 -22.03
CA LYS A 143 12.06 -24.35 -22.48
C LYS A 143 12.96 -24.77 -21.31
N LYS A 144 13.18 -23.87 -20.35
CA LYS A 144 14.10 -24.07 -19.23
C LYS A 144 13.40 -24.38 -17.90
N LYS A 145 12.07 -24.50 -17.90
CA LYS A 145 11.24 -24.77 -16.71
C LYS A 145 11.52 -23.78 -15.58
N ILE A 146 11.44 -22.49 -15.89
CA ILE A 146 11.70 -21.39 -14.94
C ILE A 146 10.36 -20.89 -14.41
N GLY A 147 10.20 -20.88 -13.09
CA GLY A 147 9.10 -20.19 -12.41
C GLY A 147 9.48 -18.74 -12.11
N VAL A 148 8.50 -17.83 -12.12
CA VAL A 148 8.70 -16.41 -11.83
C VAL A 148 7.80 -15.99 -10.68
N VAL A 149 8.38 -15.47 -9.61
CA VAL A 149 7.63 -14.81 -8.53
C VAL A 149 8.04 -13.34 -8.49
N ALA A 150 7.06 -12.44 -8.46
CA ALA A 150 7.27 -11.01 -8.55
C ALA A 150 6.45 -10.26 -7.51
N HIS A 151 7.01 -9.17 -6.97
CA HIS A 151 6.27 -8.31 -6.05
C HIS A 151 5.28 -7.39 -6.78
N PHE A 152 4.22 -6.93 -6.10
CA PHE A 152 3.31 -5.91 -6.64
C PHE A 152 3.97 -4.57 -6.95
N TYR A 153 5.18 -4.32 -6.44
CA TYR A 153 5.89 -3.04 -6.60
C TYR A 153 6.87 -3.04 -7.78
N MET A 154 6.81 -4.06 -8.65
CA MET A 154 7.62 -4.08 -9.85
C MET A 154 7.30 -2.92 -10.79
N ASP A 155 8.31 -2.51 -11.54
CA ASP A 155 8.15 -1.50 -12.58
C ASP A 155 7.00 -1.87 -13.53
N PRO A 156 6.14 -0.91 -13.93
CA PRO A 156 5.00 -1.17 -14.80
C PRO A 156 5.34 -1.94 -16.07
N GLU A 157 6.52 -1.70 -16.69
CA GLU A 157 6.94 -2.43 -17.90
C GLU A 157 7.01 -3.93 -17.62
N VAL A 158 7.72 -4.28 -16.54
CA VAL A 158 7.93 -5.67 -16.12
C VAL A 158 6.60 -6.28 -15.72
N GLN A 159 5.79 -5.56 -14.96
CA GLN A 159 4.52 -6.06 -14.45
C GLN A 159 3.50 -6.31 -15.57
N GLY A 160 3.43 -5.43 -16.58
CA GLY A 160 2.60 -5.61 -17.77
C GLY A 160 2.98 -6.88 -18.54
N ILE A 161 4.28 -7.06 -18.80
CA ILE A 161 4.80 -8.25 -19.49
C ILE A 161 4.50 -9.52 -18.70
N LEU A 162 4.78 -9.55 -17.39
CA LEU A 162 4.53 -10.71 -16.54
C LEU A 162 3.05 -11.08 -16.47
N THR A 163 2.17 -10.07 -16.37
CA THR A 163 0.71 -10.27 -16.34
C THR A 163 0.22 -10.94 -17.62
N THR A 164 0.74 -10.51 -18.78
CA THR A 164 0.36 -11.10 -20.08
C THR A 164 1.00 -12.49 -20.26
N ALA A 165 2.27 -12.64 -19.89
CA ALA A 165 3.01 -13.90 -19.95
C ALA A 165 2.36 -14.98 -19.07
N GLN A 166 1.76 -14.62 -17.93
CA GLN A 166 1.08 -15.54 -17.00
C GLN A 166 -0.06 -16.31 -17.70
N GLN A 167 -0.71 -15.72 -18.69
CA GLN A 167 -1.78 -16.38 -19.47
C GLN A 167 -1.24 -17.54 -20.32
N GLN A 168 0.05 -17.48 -20.70
CA GLN A 168 0.70 -18.49 -21.55
C GLN A 168 1.61 -19.43 -20.76
N TRP A 169 2.08 -19.02 -19.58
CA TRP A 169 2.92 -19.80 -18.67
C TRP A 169 2.40 -19.70 -17.23
N PRO A 170 1.79 -20.77 -16.67
CA PRO A 170 1.09 -20.72 -15.39
C PRO A 170 2.02 -20.55 -14.18
N HIS A 171 3.33 -20.74 -14.34
CA HIS A 171 4.33 -20.59 -13.28
C HIS A 171 4.88 -19.16 -13.20
N ILE A 172 4.00 -18.17 -13.38
CA ILE A 172 4.28 -16.76 -13.11
C ILE A 172 3.29 -16.32 -12.04
N HIS A 173 3.77 -15.66 -10.98
CA HIS A 173 2.91 -15.17 -9.92
C HIS A 173 3.35 -13.79 -9.44
N ILE A 174 2.43 -12.83 -9.45
CA ILE A 174 2.63 -11.47 -8.94
C ILE A 174 1.84 -11.37 -7.62
N SER A 175 2.52 -11.11 -6.51
CA SER A 175 1.90 -11.12 -5.19
C SER A 175 2.68 -10.30 -4.16
N ASP A 176 2.19 -10.29 -2.92
CA ASP A 176 2.94 -9.84 -1.75
C ASP A 176 4.05 -10.87 -1.41
N SER A 177 5.06 -10.42 -0.66
CA SER A 177 6.31 -11.12 -0.32
C SER A 177 6.10 -12.51 0.28
N LEU A 178 5.07 -12.68 1.12
CA LEU A 178 4.80 -13.97 1.77
C LEU A 178 4.34 -15.04 0.76
N VAL A 179 3.41 -14.65 -0.13
CA VAL A 179 2.81 -15.56 -1.10
C VAL A 179 3.84 -16.02 -2.14
N MET A 180 4.88 -15.19 -2.40
CA MET A 180 5.96 -15.53 -3.33
C MET A 180 6.68 -16.82 -2.94
N ALA A 181 7.00 -17.02 -1.66
CA ALA A 181 7.69 -18.23 -1.20
C ALA A 181 6.83 -19.50 -1.37
N ASP A 182 5.53 -19.41 -1.06
CA ASP A 182 4.60 -20.54 -1.22
C ASP A 182 4.39 -20.92 -2.69
N MET A 183 4.27 -19.91 -3.54
CA MET A 183 4.12 -20.12 -4.96
C MET A 183 5.41 -20.68 -5.58
N ALA A 184 6.59 -20.28 -5.10
CA ALA A 184 7.85 -20.89 -5.51
C ALA A 184 7.91 -22.38 -5.16
N VAL A 185 7.49 -22.77 -3.94
CA VAL A 185 7.41 -24.19 -3.54
C VAL A 185 6.42 -24.95 -4.43
N LYS A 186 5.27 -24.36 -4.77
CA LYS A 186 4.31 -24.98 -5.68
C LYS A 186 4.90 -25.16 -7.09
N MET A 187 5.57 -24.14 -7.63
CA MET A 187 6.24 -24.21 -8.93
C MET A 187 7.34 -25.28 -8.95
N ALA A 188 8.12 -25.39 -7.88
CA ALA A 188 9.12 -26.45 -7.72
C ALA A 188 8.50 -27.85 -7.73
N LYS A 189 7.37 -28.05 -7.03
CA LYS A 189 6.59 -29.30 -7.05
C LYS A 189 6.06 -29.63 -8.46
N ASP A 190 5.66 -28.61 -9.20
CA ASP A 190 5.16 -28.74 -10.58
C ASP A 190 6.28 -28.95 -11.62
N GLY A 191 7.55 -29.00 -11.17
CA GLY A 191 8.70 -29.37 -11.99
C GLY A 191 9.54 -28.20 -12.51
N CYS A 192 9.35 -26.98 -11.99
CA CYS A 192 10.28 -25.89 -12.24
C CYS A 192 11.66 -26.20 -11.63
N GLN A 193 12.71 -26.00 -12.43
CA GLN A 193 14.11 -26.23 -12.00
C GLN A 193 14.77 -24.97 -11.44
N TYR A 194 14.24 -23.80 -11.79
CA TYR A 194 14.75 -22.51 -11.37
C TYR A 194 13.58 -21.60 -11.02
N ILE A 195 13.79 -20.72 -10.05
CA ILE A 195 12.86 -19.67 -9.65
C ILE A 195 13.57 -18.33 -9.80
N THR A 196 12.98 -17.44 -10.57
CA THR A 196 13.40 -16.04 -10.65
C THR A 196 12.52 -15.21 -9.71
N VAL A 197 13.15 -14.38 -8.89
CA VAL A 197 12.52 -13.53 -7.89
C VAL A 197 12.70 -12.08 -8.31
N LEU A 198 11.59 -11.40 -8.57
CA LEU A 198 11.56 -9.98 -8.89
C LEU A 198 11.09 -9.20 -7.66
N GLY A 199 12.04 -8.60 -6.96
CA GLY A 199 11.85 -7.99 -5.66
C GLY A 199 13.16 -7.48 -5.09
N VAL A 200 13.23 -7.35 -3.77
CA VAL A 200 14.46 -6.99 -3.06
C VAL A 200 15.14 -8.23 -2.47
N ASP A 201 16.36 -8.09 -1.97
CA ASP A 201 17.18 -9.24 -1.58
C ASP A 201 16.52 -10.12 -0.52
N PHE A 202 15.92 -9.53 0.52
CA PHE A 202 15.27 -10.31 1.58
C PHE A 202 14.10 -11.18 1.08
N MET A 203 13.44 -10.78 -0.02
CA MET A 203 12.36 -11.58 -0.63
C MET A 203 12.94 -12.82 -1.31
N SER A 204 14.07 -12.64 -2.01
CA SER A 204 14.79 -13.74 -2.68
C SER A 204 15.39 -14.72 -1.67
N GLU A 205 15.95 -14.17 -0.59
CA GLU A 205 16.45 -14.92 0.57
C GLU A 205 15.35 -15.75 1.23
N ASN A 206 14.16 -15.15 1.45
CA ASN A 206 13.01 -15.87 2.01
C ASN A 206 12.55 -17.01 1.08
N VAL A 207 12.46 -16.77 -0.23
CA VAL A 207 12.11 -17.81 -1.22
C VAL A 207 13.12 -18.97 -1.16
N ARG A 208 14.42 -18.66 -1.10
CA ARG A 208 15.50 -19.66 -0.98
C ARG A 208 15.34 -20.50 0.29
N ALA A 209 15.21 -19.85 1.45
CA ALA A 209 15.12 -20.53 2.74
C ALA A 209 13.90 -21.46 2.83
N ILE A 210 12.73 -21.00 2.37
CA ILE A 210 11.50 -21.80 2.36
C ILE A 210 11.58 -22.98 1.38
N LEU A 211 12.23 -22.80 0.22
CA LEU A 211 12.47 -23.90 -0.71
C LEU A 211 13.40 -24.96 -0.10
N ASP A 212 14.44 -24.55 0.63
CA ASP A 212 15.35 -25.47 1.33
C ASP A 212 14.61 -26.27 2.40
N GLN A 213 13.82 -25.61 3.25
CA GLN A 213 12.97 -26.27 4.26
C GLN A 213 11.95 -27.23 3.64
N ALA A 214 11.45 -26.92 2.44
CA ALA A 214 10.53 -27.79 1.71
C ALA A 214 11.22 -28.95 0.95
N GLY A 215 12.54 -29.10 1.06
CA GLY A 215 13.32 -30.17 0.41
C GLY A 215 13.69 -29.91 -1.05
N PHE A 216 13.59 -28.66 -1.52
CA PHE A 216 13.89 -28.24 -2.90
C PHE A 216 15.23 -27.52 -3.01
N GLU A 217 16.25 -28.01 -2.30
CA GLU A 217 17.61 -27.45 -2.29
C GLU A 217 18.28 -27.41 -3.68
N LYS A 218 17.83 -28.24 -4.62
CA LYS A 218 18.40 -28.31 -5.98
C LYS A 218 17.82 -27.27 -6.95
N VAL A 219 16.69 -26.66 -6.61
CA VAL A 219 16.05 -25.64 -7.45
C VAL A 219 16.86 -24.36 -7.33
N GLY A 220 17.36 -23.79 -8.42
CA GLY A 220 18.13 -22.53 -8.35
C GLY A 220 17.22 -21.32 -8.10
N VAL A 221 17.64 -20.36 -7.27
CA VAL A 221 16.88 -19.13 -6.99
C VAL A 221 17.71 -17.93 -7.42
N TYR A 222 17.14 -17.04 -8.24
CA TYR A 222 17.87 -15.92 -8.83
C TYR A 222 17.11 -14.60 -8.68
N ARG A 223 17.81 -13.55 -8.27
CA ARG A 223 17.36 -12.15 -8.28
C ARG A 223 17.71 -11.46 -9.60
N MET A 224 17.24 -10.23 -9.82
CA MET A 224 17.38 -9.51 -11.11
C MET A 224 18.48 -8.44 -11.13
N SER A 225 19.38 -8.46 -10.14
CA SER A 225 20.56 -7.60 -10.12
C SER A 225 21.76 -8.38 -9.60
N ASP A 226 22.93 -8.06 -10.13
CA ASP A 226 24.22 -8.47 -9.59
C ASP A 226 24.65 -7.62 -8.38
N GLU A 227 24.07 -6.43 -8.21
CA GLU A 227 24.26 -5.57 -7.04
C GLU A 227 23.22 -5.84 -5.96
N ARG A 228 23.52 -5.48 -4.70
CA ARG A 228 22.60 -5.63 -3.56
C ARG A 228 21.33 -4.78 -3.78
N ILE A 229 20.16 -5.40 -3.75
CA ILE A 229 18.86 -4.71 -3.83
C ILE A 229 18.34 -4.47 -2.41
N GLY A 230 18.54 -3.25 -1.91
CA GLY A 230 18.20 -2.84 -0.54
C GLY A 230 16.71 -2.57 -0.27
N CYS A 231 16.44 -2.13 0.96
CA CYS A 231 15.13 -1.66 1.41
C CYS A 231 15.33 -0.78 2.64
N SER A 232 14.74 0.43 2.63
CA SER A 232 14.92 1.42 3.70
C SER A 232 14.48 0.88 5.07
N LEU A 233 13.39 0.10 5.11
CA LEU A 233 12.91 -0.55 6.33
C LEU A 233 13.83 -1.67 6.82
N ALA A 234 14.38 -2.48 5.90
CA ALA A 234 15.33 -3.53 6.27
C ALA A 234 16.62 -2.93 6.83
N ASP A 235 17.09 -1.82 6.25
CA ASP A 235 18.26 -1.09 6.76
C ASP A 235 17.99 -0.46 8.12
N ALA A 236 16.80 0.13 8.34
CA ALA A 236 16.38 0.64 9.65
C ALA A 236 16.34 -0.47 10.71
N ALA A 237 15.86 -1.67 10.37
CA ALA A 237 15.81 -2.81 11.28
C ALA A 237 17.19 -3.45 11.55
N ALA A 238 18.19 -3.19 10.70
CA ALA A 238 19.58 -3.61 10.91
C ALA A 238 20.39 -2.61 11.74
N SER A 239 19.80 -1.47 12.11
CA SER A 239 20.49 -0.39 12.82
C SER A 239 20.80 -0.73 14.30
N PRO A 240 21.83 -0.09 14.90
CA PRO A 240 22.11 -0.20 16.32
C PRO A 240 20.97 0.31 17.22
N THR A 241 20.21 1.31 16.75
CA THR A 241 19.05 1.88 17.45
C THR A 241 17.91 0.87 17.54
N TYR A 242 17.66 0.10 16.48
CA TYR A 242 16.69 -1.00 16.51
C TYR A 242 17.12 -2.13 17.45
N THR A 243 18.41 -2.45 17.49
CA THR A 243 18.94 -3.42 18.47
C THR A 243 18.69 -2.95 19.91
N SER A 244 18.98 -1.67 20.21
CA SER A 244 18.71 -1.07 21.53
C SER A 244 17.22 -1.10 21.90
N TYR A 245 16.34 -0.90 20.92
CA TYR A 245 14.90 -1.02 21.07
C TYR A 245 14.48 -2.45 21.46
N LEU A 246 15.04 -3.48 20.81
CA LEU A 246 14.78 -4.88 21.17
C LEU A 246 15.39 -5.28 22.53
N GLU A 247 16.51 -4.70 22.93
CA GLU A 247 17.07 -4.88 24.28
C GLU A 247 16.17 -4.27 25.36
N ALA A 248 15.46 -3.18 25.09
CA ALA A 248 14.43 -2.67 25.99
C ALA A 248 13.23 -3.63 26.06
N ALA A 249 12.83 -4.22 24.92
CA ALA A 249 11.77 -5.21 24.84
C ALA A 249 12.09 -6.48 25.66
N SER A 250 13.32 -6.98 25.61
CA SER A 250 13.75 -8.19 26.35
C SER A 250 13.77 -7.98 27.88
N ARG A 251 13.73 -6.73 28.34
CA ARG A 251 13.61 -6.35 29.76
C ARG A 251 12.17 -6.20 30.24
N SER A 252 11.21 -6.07 29.31
CA SER A 252 9.80 -5.75 29.60
C SER A 252 8.91 -6.99 29.45
N LEU A 253 9.07 -7.98 30.33
CA LEU A 253 8.42 -9.29 30.22
C LEU A 253 7.00 -9.30 30.83
N PRO A 254 6.06 -10.09 30.28
CA PRO A 254 6.14 -10.81 29.02
C PRO A 254 6.17 -9.86 27.82
N SER A 255 7.04 -10.12 26.84
CA SER A 255 7.14 -9.32 25.61
C SER A 255 7.06 -10.19 24.36
N LEU A 256 6.43 -9.63 23.33
CA LEU A 256 6.39 -10.18 21.99
C LEU A 256 6.85 -9.10 21.02
N HIS A 257 7.83 -9.46 20.21
CA HIS A 257 8.25 -8.64 19.09
C HIS A 257 7.45 -9.01 17.84
N VAL A 258 6.74 -8.04 17.27
CA VAL A 258 5.98 -8.17 16.02
C VAL A 258 6.78 -7.46 14.92
N VAL A 259 7.49 -8.24 14.12
CA VAL A 259 8.39 -7.73 13.08
C VAL A 259 7.70 -7.67 11.73
N TYR A 260 7.80 -6.55 11.02
CA TYR A 260 7.27 -6.45 9.68
C TYR A 260 8.05 -7.33 8.70
N ILE A 261 7.37 -7.94 7.72
CA ILE A 261 7.96 -8.85 6.73
C ILE A 261 9.11 -8.21 5.97
N ASN A 262 9.05 -6.88 5.75
CA ASN A 262 10.03 -6.07 5.01
C ASN A 262 11.32 -5.83 5.81
N THR A 263 11.95 -6.92 6.26
CA THR A 263 13.19 -6.98 7.03
C THR A 263 14.01 -8.19 6.58
N SER A 264 15.32 -8.16 6.77
CA SER A 264 16.19 -9.29 6.40
C SER A 264 15.92 -10.52 7.27
N LEU A 265 16.28 -11.70 6.75
CA LEU A 265 16.20 -12.95 7.53
C LEU A 265 17.15 -12.91 8.75
N GLU A 266 18.32 -12.28 8.58
CA GLU A 266 19.29 -12.06 9.66
C GLU A 266 18.71 -11.21 10.79
N THR A 267 18.03 -10.11 10.48
CA THR A 267 17.36 -9.29 11.48
C THR A 267 16.30 -10.09 12.23
N LYS A 268 15.49 -10.89 11.52
CA LYS A 268 14.49 -11.76 12.15
C LYS A 268 15.13 -12.77 13.09
N ALA A 269 16.23 -13.41 12.67
CA ALA A 269 16.95 -14.38 13.48
C ALA A 269 17.51 -13.75 14.76
N ARG A 270 18.25 -12.64 14.64
CA ARG A 270 18.83 -11.92 15.78
C ARG A 270 17.75 -11.39 16.73
N ALA A 271 16.63 -10.90 16.20
CA ALA A 271 15.51 -10.46 17.00
C ALA A 271 14.85 -11.63 17.76
N HIS A 272 14.66 -12.78 17.10
CA HIS A 272 14.03 -13.96 17.69
C HIS A 272 14.82 -14.54 18.87
N GLU A 273 16.15 -14.50 18.80
CA GLU A 273 17.02 -14.92 19.91
C GLU A 273 16.96 -13.99 21.12
N LEU A 274 16.64 -12.70 20.90
CA LEU A 274 16.60 -11.70 21.97
C LEU A 274 15.20 -11.57 22.59
N VAL A 275 14.15 -11.66 21.77
CA VAL A 275 12.74 -11.55 22.16
C VAL A 275 11.92 -12.51 21.30
N PRO A 276 10.98 -13.28 21.89
CA PRO A 276 10.05 -14.09 21.11
C PRO A 276 9.42 -13.23 20.00
N THR A 277 9.64 -13.66 18.76
CA THR A 277 9.32 -12.85 17.57
C THR A 277 8.31 -13.56 16.65
N ILE A 278 7.34 -12.80 16.15
CA ILE A 278 6.41 -13.19 15.08
C ILE A 278 6.50 -12.19 13.94
N THR A 279 6.51 -12.67 12.70
CA THR A 279 6.44 -11.78 11.53
C THR A 279 5.00 -11.32 11.26
N CYS A 280 4.81 -10.15 10.67
CA CYS A 280 3.51 -9.69 10.19
C CYS A 280 3.62 -9.06 8.78
N THR A 281 2.49 -8.90 8.12
CA THR A 281 2.32 -8.05 6.92
C THR A 281 1.33 -6.94 7.22
N SER A 282 1.21 -5.94 6.33
CA SER A 282 0.22 -4.86 6.49
C SER A 282 -1.22 -5.38 6.52
N SER A 283 -1.47 -6.57 5.97
CA SER A 283 -2.80 -7.21 5.95
C SER A 283 -3.20 -7.89 7.27
N ASN A 284 -2.22 -8.33 8.09
CA ASN A 284 -2.51 -9.15 9.28
C ASN A 284 -2.06 -8.50 10.60
N VAL A 285 -1.26 -7.44 10.58
CA VAL A 285 -0.65 -6.84 11.78
C VAL A 285 -1.64 -6.55 12.90
N VAL A 286 -2.80 -5.97 12.57
CA VAL A 286 -3.85 -5.63 13.55
C VAL A 286 -4.37 -6.88 14.23
N ASN A 287 -4.68 -7.91 13.44
CA ASN A 287 -5.16 -9.19 13.95
C ASN A 287 -4.08 -9.93 14.75
N THR A 288 -2.82 -9.87 14.31
CA THR A 288 -1.68 -10.46 15.04
C THR A 288 -1.56 -9.85 16.43
N ILE A 289 -1.61 -8.53 16.54
CA ILE A 289 -1.48 -7.82 17.83
C ILE A 289 -2.66 -8.12 18.75
N LEU A 290 -3.89 -8.01 18.25
CA LEU A 290 -5.10 -8.31 19.02
C LEU A 290 -5.09 -9.76 19.51
N GLN A 291 -4.88 -10.72 18.61
CA GLN A 291 -4.86 -12.13 18.98
C GLN A 291 -3.74 -12.44 19.99
N ALA A 292 -2.56 -11.85 19.83
CA ALA A 292 -1.46 -12.03 20.79
C ALA A 292 -1.84 -11.53 22.18
N PHE A 293 -2.40 -10.32 22.26
CA PHE A 293 -2.83 -9.71 23.51
C PHE A 293 -4.00 -10.46 24.16
N ALA A 294 -4.86 -11.10 23.37
CA ALA A 294 -5.93 -11.95 23.87
C ALA A 294 -5.46 -13.34 24.33
N GLN A 295 -4.28 -13.81 23.90
CA GLN A 295 -3.73 -15.12 24.27
C GLN A 295 -2.76 -15.05 25.44
N VAL A 296 -2.00 -13.96 25.57
CA VAL A 296 -0.98 -13.81 26.60
C VAL A 296 -1.37 -12.66 27.54
N PRO A 297 -1.67 -12.95 28.82
CA PRO A 297 -1.96 -11.91 29.80
C PRO A 297 -0.79 -10.95 29.99
N ASP A 298 -1.09 -9.67 30.20
CA ASP A 298 -0.11 -8.61 30.49
C ASP A 298 1.00 -8.42 29.43
N LEU A 299 0.75 -8.87 28.19
CA LEU A 299 1.74 -8.83 27.12
C LEU A 299 2.14 -7.41 26.72
N ASN A 300 3.44 -7.15 26.65
CA ASN A 300 4.02 -5.96 26.00
C ASN A 300 4.29 -6.28 24.53
N ILE A 301 3.70 -5.51 23.64
CA ILE A 301 3.86 -5.65 22.19
C ILE A 301 4.93 -4.65 21.74
N TRP A 302 5.90 -5.12 20.98
CA TRP A 302 6.97 -4.31 20.40
C TRP A 302 6.92 -4.46 18.88
N TYR A 303 6.49 -3.42 18.17
CA TYR A 303 6.33 -3.43 16.72
C TYR A 303 7.44 -2.67 16.00
N GLY A 304 7.90 -3.17 14.85
CA GLY A 304 8.80 -2.42 13.97
C GLY A 304 9.11 -3.13 12.65
N PRO A 305 9.91 -2.51 11.76
CA PRO A 305 10.64 -1.25 11.95
C PRO A 305 9.88 -0.02 11.44
N ASP A 306 8.68 -0.15 10.90
CA ASP A 306 7.98 0.98 10.26
C ASP A 306 7.29 1.88 11.30
N SER A 307 7.82 3.09 11.50
CA SER A 307 7.32 4.07 12.47
C SER A 307 5.92 4.57 12.13
N TYR A 308 5.63 4.80 10.85
CA TYR A 308 4.31 5.29 10.42
C TYR A 308 3.25 4.23 10.65
N MET A 309 3.50 2.99 10.24
CA MET A 309 2.60 1.89 10.50
C MET A 309 2.42 1.65 12.00
N GLY A 310 3.48 1.78 12.80
CA GLY A 310 3.40 1.68 14.27
C GLY A 310 2.48 2.75 14.88
N ALA A 311 2.68 4.00 14.49
CA ALA A 311 1.85 5.13 14.93
C ALA A 311 0.39 4.98 14.46
N ASN A 312 0.17 4.55 13.22
CA ASN A 312 -1.15 4.36 12.64
C ASN A 312 -1.91 3.20 13.29
N ILE A 313 -1.22 2.13 13.72
CA ILE A 313 -1.83 1.05 14.52
C ILE A 313 -2.24 1.59 15.90
N ALA A 314 -1.40 2.40 16.55
CA ALA A 314 -1.73 3.00 17.84
C ALA A 314 -2.95 3.93 17.74
N GLU A 315 -3.00 4.79 16.72
CA GLU A 315 -4.14 5.66 16.44
C GLU A 315 -5.41 4.85 16.13
N LEU A 316 -5.29 3.77 15.34
CA LEU A 316 -6.42 2.86 15.09
C LEU A 316 -6.98 2.28 16.39
N PHE A 317 -6.11 1.80 17.30
CA PHE A 317 -6.55 1.27 18.59
C PHE A 317 -7.10 2.36 19.51
N GLN A 318 -6.59 3.59 19.42
CA GLN A 318 -7.15 4.72 20.14
C GLN A 318 -8.57 5.06 19.66
N GLN A 319 -8.84 4.95 18.36
CA GLN A 319 -10.20 5.07 17.82
C GLN A 319 -11.08 3.91 18.26
N MET A 320 -10.56 2.67 18.27
CA MET A 320 -11.28 1.50 18.78
C MET A 320 -11.65 1.63 20.26
N ALA A 321 -10.82 2.29 21.08
CA ALA A 321 -11.13 2.57 22.48
C ALA A 321 -12.34 3.51 22.70
N ASN A 322 -12.84 4.13 21.62
CA ASN A 322 -14.06 4.94 21.61
C ASN A 322 -15.25 4.26 20.91
N MET A 323 -15.05 3.10 20.29
CA MET A 323 -16.10 2.30 19.65
C MET A 323 -16.96 1.57 20.70
N THR A 324 -18.11 1.06 20.25
CA THR A 324 -18.96 0.16 21.06
C THR A 324 -18.33 -1.23 21.18
N ASN A 325 -18.69 -1.99 22.20
CA ASN A 325 -18.14 -3.35 22.39
C ASN A 325 -18.57 -4.27 21.25
N GLU A 326 -19.77 -4.08 20.69
CA GLU A 326 -20.27 -4.82 19.55
C GLU A 326 -19.43 -4.57 18.30
N GLU A 327 -19.05 -3.31 18.03
CA GLU A 327 -18.19 -2.98 16.90
C GLU A 327 -16.76 -3.51 17.07
N ILE A 328 -16.21 -3.48 18.30
CA ILE A 328 -14.88 -4.07 18.58
C ILE A 328 -14.92 -5.59 18.40
N ALA A 329 -15.99 -6.25 18.84
CA ALA A 329 -16.16 -7.70 18.68
C ALA A 329 -16.25 -8.14 17.20
N LEU A 330 -16.72 -7.26 16.30
CA LEU A 330 -16.68 -7.50 14.84
C LEU A 330 -15.25 -7.48 14.28
N VAL A 331 -14.34 -6.72 14.90
CA VAL A 331 -12.91 -6.73 14.55
C VAL A 331 -12.25 -7.96 15.17
N HIS A 332 -12.47 -8.19 16.46
CA HIS A 332 -11.91 -9.33 17.17
C HIS A 332 -12.76 -9.74 18.37
N ALA A 333 -13.30 -10.97 18.34
CA ALA A 333 -14.34 -11.43 19.28
C ALA A 333 -13.92 -11.46 20.77
N LYS A 334 -12.62 -11.46 21.07
CA LYS A 334 -12.09 -11.47 22.45
C LYS A 334 -11.76 -10.09 23.02
N HIS A 335 -12.03 -9.02 22.27
CA HIS A 335 -11.74 -7.67 22.72
C HIS A 335 -13.02 -6.87 22.94
N ASP A 336 -12.95 -6.03 23.96
CA ASP A 336 -13.87 -4.97 24.29
C ASP A 336 -13.11 -3.66 24.51
N ARG A 337 -13.84 -2.60 24.83
CA ARG A 337 -13.27 -1.27 25.04
C ARG A 337 -12.20 -1.23 26.14
N GLU A 338 -12.38 -1.99 27.23
CA GLU A 338 -11.44 -2.00 28.35
C GLU A 338 -10.14 -2.71 27.98
N SER A 339 -10.24 -3.85 27.29
CA SER A 339 -9.09 -4.59 26.79
C SER A 339 -8.24 -3.74 25.83
N ILE A 340 -8.86 -3.00 24.90
CA ILE A 340 -8.15 -2.11 23.98
C ILE A 340 -7.46 -0.97 24.73
N ARG A 341 -8.12 -0.38 25.74
CA ARG A 341 -7.50 0.65 26.59
C ARG A 341 -6.30 0.11 27.38
N SER A 342 -6.34 -1.16 27.78
CA SER A 342 -5.22 -1.80 28.46
C SER A 342 -4.06 -2.18 27.53
N LEU A 343 -4.34 -2.40 26.24
CA LEU A 343 -3.34 -2.66 25.20
C LEU A 343 -2.53 -1.41 24.84
N LEU A 344 -3.18 -0.25 24.71
CA LEU A 344 -2.52 1.01 24.29
C LEU A 344 -1.22 1.34 25.05
N PRO A 345 -1.17 1.33 26.40
CA PRO A 345 0.08 1.63 27.13
C PRO A 345 1.15 0.54 27.00
N ARG A 346 0.79 -0.65 26.50
CA ARG A 346 1.67 -1.82 26.30
C ARG A 346 2.06 -2.02 24.83
N LEU A 347 1.56 -1.16 23.94
CA LEU A 347 1.94 -1.15 22.53
C LEU A 347 3.11 -0.17 22.36
N HIS A 348 4.30 -0.73 22.20
CA HIS A 348 5.51 -0.01 21.86
C HIS A 348 5.78 -0.19 20.36
N TYR A 349 6.23 0.86 19.69
CA TYR A 349 6.68 0.76 18.30
C TYR A 349 7.97 1.55 18.10
N TYR A 350 8.80 1.06 17.19
CA TYR A 350 10.05 1.70 16.81
C TYR A 350 9.79 3.04 16.12
N GLN A 351 10.64 4.05 16.39
CA GLN A 351 10.42 5.44 15.95
C GLN A 351 11.30 5.87 14.78
N ASP A 352 12.35 5.11 14.44
CA ASP A 352 13.37 5.53 13.48
C ASP A 352 13.44 4.63 12.24
N GLY A 353 12.30 4.30 11.63
CA GLY A 353 12.24 3.58 10.36
C GLY A 353 11.05 4.00 9.50
N ALA A 354 11.28 4.28 8.22
CA ALA A 354 10.20 4.65 7.28
C ALA A 354 10.43 4.06 5.89
N CYS A 355 9.33 3.76 5.22
CA CYS A 355 9.36 3.46 3.79
C CYS A 355 9.50 4.77 2.99
N ILE A 356 10.60 4.93 2.25
CA ILE A 356 10.86 6.13 1.45
C ILE A 356 9.77 6.41 0.39
N VAL A 357 9.03 5.38 -0.02
CA VAL A 357 7.95 5.51 -1.01
C VAL A 357 6.70 6.08 -0.39
N HIS A 358 6.34 5.64 0.82
CA HIS A 358 5.14 6.12 1.50
C HIS A 358 5.35 7.46 2.19
N ASP A 359 6.59 7.81 2.53
CA ASP A 359 6.94 9.10 3.14
C ASP A 359 6.48 10.32 2.32
N ILE A 360 6.32 10.16 0.99
CA ILE A 360 5.86 11.23 0.09
C ILE A 360 4.42 11.70 0.39
N PHE A 361 3.60 10.89 1.06
CA PHE A 361 2.18 11.20 1.33
C PHE A 361 2.01 12.13 2.55
N GLY A 362 2.94 13.05 2.74
CA GLY A 362 2.93 14.00 3.85
C GLY A 362 1.93 15.16 3.66
N ASN A 363 2.01 16.13 4.57
CA ASN A 363 1.07 17.24 4.70
C ASN A 363 0.74 18.00 3.40
N GLU A 364 1.72 18.28 2.54
CA GLU A 364 1.49 19.01 1.29
C GLU A 364 0.59 18.23 0.31
N VAL A 365 0.81 16.91 0.20
CA VAL A 365 -0.02 16.02 -0.62
C VAL A 365 -1.44 15.95 -0.05
N VAL A 366 -1.56 15.75 1.27
CA VAL A 366 -2.85 15.68 1.97
C VAL A 366 -3.66 16.96 1.78
N LYS A 367 -3.01 18.13 1.89
CA LYS A 367 -3.67 19.43 1.70
C LYS A 367 -4.21 19.59 0.27
N ARG A 368 -3.42 19.20 -0.74
CA ARG A 368 -3.88 19.21 -2.14
C ARG A 368 -5.02 18.22 -2.38
N ILE A 369 -5.00 17.04 -1.74
CA ILE A 369 -6.14 16.09 -1.78
C ILE A 369 -7.40 16.73 -1.18
N GLN A 370 -7.30 17.38 -0.02
CA GLN A 370 -8.44 18.06 0.62
C GLN A 370 -8.99 19.23 -0.20
N GLU A 371 -8.17 19.86 -1.02
CA GLU A 371 -8.58 20.98 -1.87
C GLU A 371 -9.22 20.50 -3.18
N LEU A 372 -8.68 19.45 -3.81
CA LEU A 372 -9.05 19.02 -5.15
C LEU A 372 -9.93 17.76 -5.21
N TYR A 373 -9.88 16.90 -4.19
CA TYR A 373 -10.41 15.53 -4.23
C TYR A 373 -11.17 15.14 -2.96
N ALA A 374 -11.72 16.09 -2.21
CA ALA A 374 -12.44 15.82 -0.95
C ALA A 374 -13.74 14.99 -1.12
N ASP A 375 -14.27 14.94 -2.33
CA ASP A 375 -15.42 14.17 -2.80
C ASP A 375 -15.04 12.83 -3.46
N ALA A 376 -13.73 12.56 -3.64
CA ALA A 376 -13.24 11.29 -4.17
C ALA A 376 -13.21 10.20 -3.08
N TYR A 377 -13.14 8.95 -3.53
CA TYR A 377 -12.81 7.83 -2.65
C TYR A 377 -11.33 7.89 -2.24
N LEU A 378 -11.04 7.86 -0.95
CA LEU A 378 -9.68 7.96 -0.43
C LEU A 378 -9.19 6.61 0.08
N THR A 379 -8.08 6.15 -0.47
CA THR A 379 -7.45 4.89 -0.07
C THR A 379 -6.09 5.19 0.55
N ALA A 380 -5.67 4.45 1.58
CA ALA A 380 -4.35 4.60 2.17
C ALA A 380 -3.76 3.26 2.63
N HIS A 381 -2.45 3.11 2.46
CA HIS A 381 -1.69 2.03 3.07
C HIS A 381 -1.39 2.33 4.54
N PHE A 382 -1.10 1.30 5.36
CA PHE A 382 -0.69 1.53 6.75
C PHE A 382 0.65 2.25 6.91
N GLU A 383 1.51 2.21 5.88
CA GLU A 383 2.86 2.81 5.89
C GLU A 383 2.85 4.33 5.60
N VAL A 384 1.69 4.94 5.30
CA VAL A 384 1.63 6.39 5.00
C VAL A 384 1.78 7.23 6.28
N PRO A 385 2.27 8.47 6.17
CA PRO A 385 2.26 9.45 7.26
C PRO A 385 0.88 9.62 7.89
N GLY A 386 0.87 9.98 9.18
CA GLY A 386 -0.34 10.07 10.00
C GLY A 386 -1.42 11.00 9.44
N GLU A 387 -1.02 12.06 8.74
CA GLU A 387 -1.94 12.98 8.06
C GLU A 387 -2.75 12.31 6.94
N MET A 388 -2.13 11.46 6.12
CA MET A 388 -2.82 10.74 5.04
C MET A 388 -3.66 9.60 5.61
N PHE A 389 -3.15 8.93 6.64
CA PHE A 389 -3.89 7.92 7.39
C PHE A 389 -5.17 8.53 7.99
N ALA A 390 -5.07 9.66 8.69
CA ALA A 390 -6.20 10.34 9.30
C ALA A 390 -7.24 10.79 8.25
N LEU A 391 -6.77 11.33 7.12
CA LEU A 391 -7.64 11.72 6.01
C LEU A 391 -8.42 10.52 5.44
N ALA A 392 -7.75 9.39 5.21
CA ALA A 392 -8.40 8.17 4.72
C ALA A 392 -9.31 7.51 5.76
N MET A 393 -8.97 7.58 7.05
CA MET A 393 -9.84 7.10 8.14
C MET A 393 -11.12 7.93 8.27
N GLU A 394 -11.04 9.25 8.12
CA GLU A 394 -12.23 10.11 8.06
C GLU A 394 -13.11 9.77 6.85
N ALA A 395 -12.50 9.56 5.68
CA ALA A 395 -13.22 9.11 4.50
C ALA A 395 -13.87 7.73 4.72
N LYS A 396 -13.17 6.79 5.38
CA LYS A 396 -13.69 5.45 5.73
C LYS A 396 -14.92 5.54 6.63
N ARG A 397 -14.94 6.43 7.63
CA ARG A 397 -16.13 6.67 8.49
C ARG A 397 -17.36 7.12 7.68
N ARG A 398 -17.14 7.86 6.59
CA ARG A 398 -18.16 8.29 5.63
C ARG A 398 -18.50 7.23 4.57
N GLY A 399 -17.90 6.05 4.63
CA GLY A 399 -18.00 5.03 3.58
C GLY A 399 -17.28 5.39 2.27
N MET A 400 -16.51 6.49 2.25
CA MET A 400 -15.78 7.01 1.11
C MET A 400 -14.29 6.66 1.14
N GLY A 401 -13.87 5.69 1.96
CA GLY A 401 -12.45 5.34 2.02
C GLY A 401 -12.13 3.99 2.64
N VAL A 402 -10.86 3.61 2.53
CA VAL A 402 -10.31 2.39 3.09
C VAL A 402 -8.88 2.63 3.55
N VAL A 403 -8.51 1.99 4.65
CA VAL A 403 -7.13 1.90 5.13
C VAL A 403 -6.80 0.44 5.34
N GLY A 404 -5.67 -0.01 4.79
CA GLY A 404 -5.27 -1.41 4.84
C GLY A 404 -4.07 -1.74 3.96
N SER A 405 -3.93 -3.01 3.61
CA SER A 405 -2.94 -3.46 2.63
C SER A 405 -3.32 -3.07 1.20
N THR A 406 -2.37 -3.21 0.28
CA THR A 406 -2.56 -3.23 -1.18
C THR A 406 -3.80 -4.04 -1.60
N GLN A 407 -4.01 -5.23 -1.01
CA GLN A 407 -5.16 -6.06 -1.33
C GLN A 407 -6.49 -5.43 -0.84
N ASN A 408 -6.51 -4.84 0.36
CA ASN A 408 -7.70 -4.16 0.87
C ASN A 408 -8.10 -2.97 -0.01
N ILE A 409 -7.11 -2.22 -0.52
CA ILE A 409 -7.33 -1.12 -1.46
C ILE A 409 -7.95 -1.63 -2.76
N LEU A 410 -7.38 -2.69 -3.35
CA LEU A 410 -7.90 -3.30 -4.58
C LEU A 410 -9.33 -3.85 -4.41
N ASP A 411 -9.60 -4.52 -3.30
CA ASP A 411 -10.93 -5.06 -2.99
C ASP A 411 -11.97 -3.95 -2.81
N PHE A 412 -11.61 -2.85 -2.16
CA PHE A 412 -12.46 -1.68 -2.03
C PHE A 412 -12.80 -1.05 -3.38
N ILE A 413 -11.81 -0.87 -4.27
CA ILE A 413 -12.03 -0.35 -5.63
C ILE A 413 -13.00 -1.27 -6.39
N LYS A 414 -12.74 -2.59 -6.41
CA LYS A 414 -13.61 -3.56 -7.08
C LYS A 414 -15.04 -3.51 -6.54
N HIS A 415 -15.20 -3.41 -5.22
CA HIS A 415 -16.51 -3.35 -4.59
C HIS A 415 -17.29 -2.10 -5.00
N ARG A 416 -16.66 -0.92 -4.98
CA ARG A 416 -17.30 0.34 -5.39
C ARG A 416 -17.64 0.38 -6.88
N VAL A 417 -16.79 -0.19 -7.73
CA VAL A 417 -17.07 -0.32 -9.17
C VAL A 417 -18.24 -1.28 -9.40
N GLN A 418 -18.29 -2.41 -8.70
CA GLN A 418 -19.41 -3.36 -8.79
C GLN A 418 -20.73 -2.72 -8.33
N GLU A 419 -20.72 -1.98 -7.21
CA GLU A 419 -21.90 -1.25 -6.75
C GLU A 419 -22.42 -0.26 -7.80
N ALA A 420 -21.52 0.46 -8.49
CA ALA A 420 -21.92 1.37 -9.57
C ALA A 420 -22.49 0.62 -10.78
N LEU A 421 -21.90 -0.52 -11.16
CA LEU A 421 -22.42 -1.39 -12.22
C LEU A 421 -23.82 -1.93 -11.89
N ASP A 422 -24.05 -2.30 -10.64
CA ASP A 422 -25.34 -2.81 -10.16
C ASP A 422 -26.42 -1.70 -10.16
N ARG A 423 -26.04 -0.44 -9.94
CA ARG A 423 -26.94 0.73 -10.04
C ARG A 423 -27.32 1.07 -11.48
N ASN A 424 -26.45 0.79 -12.45
CA ASN A 424 -26.64 1.10 -13.87
C ASN A 424 -26.98 2.58 -14.14
N LEU A 425 -26.19 3.49 -13.55
CA LEU A 425 -26.27 4.94 -13.76
C LEU A 425 -24.95 5.48 -14.27
N ASP A 426 -25.00 6.55 -15.09
CA ASP A 426 -23.79 7.22 -15.57
C ASP A 426 -23.04 7.80 -14.37
N GLU A 427 -21.83 7.31 -14.13
CA GLU A 427 -21.05 7.64 -12.94
C GLU A 427 -19.56 7.80 -13.27
N HIS A 428 -18.93 8.77 -12.61
CA HIS A 428 -17.49 8.99 -12.65
C HIS A 428 -16.91 8.78 -11.26
N LEU A 429 -16.29 7.63 -11.03
CA LEU A 429 -15.73 7.25 -9.74
C LEU A 429 -14.27 7.68 -9.67
N GLN A 430 -13.92 8.52 -8.70
CA GLN A 430 -12.56 8.97 -8.47
C GLN A 430 -11.95 8.26 -7.26
N PHE A 431 -10.77 7.67 -7.41
CA PHE A 431 -10.03 7.01 -6.35
C PHE A 431 -8.65 7.63 -6.19
N VAL A 432 -8.38 8.21 -5.02
CA VAL A 432 -7.05 8.70 -4.65
C VAL A 432 -6.25 7.54 -4.07
N LEU A 433 -5.12 7.23 -4.69
CA LEU A 433 -4.26 6.10 -4.33
C LEU A 433 -3.19 6.50 -3.31
N GLY A 434 -3.46 6.33 -2.02
CA GLY A 434 -2.49 6.57 -0.93
C GLY A 434 -1.54 5.40 -0.72
N THR A 435 -0.89 4.92 -1.80
CA THR A 435 0.12 3.86 -1.78
C THR A 435 0.99 3.94 -3.04
N GLU A 436 1.98 3.06 -3.14
CA GLU A 436 2.86 2.96 -4.31
C GLU A 436 2.10 2.68 -5.62
N THR A 437 2.66 3.20 -6.71
CA THR A 437 2.08 3.15 -8.06
C THR A 437 2.19 1.81 -8.76
N GLY A 438 3.01 0.88 -8.27
CA GLY A 438 3.11 -0.49 -8.79
C GLY A 438 1.78 -1.27 -8.79
N MET A 439 0.75 -0.79 -8.07
CA MET A 439 -0.59 -1.37 -8.14
C MET A 439 -1.36 -1.07 -9.43
N VAL A 440 -0.92 -0.12 -10.25
CA VAL A 440 -1.68 0.40 -11.40
C VAL A 440 -2.12 -0.70 -12.35
N THR A 441 -1.22 -1.60 -12.76
CA THR A 441 -1.55 -2.70 -13.69
C THR A 441 -2.62 -3.62 -13.10
N SER A 442 -2.50 -3.95 -11.81
CA SER A 442 -3.46 -4.82 -11.12
C SER A 442 -4.84 -4.16 -10.98
N ILE A 443 -4.87 -2.87 -10.67
CA ILE A 443 -6.12 -2.08 -10.60
C ILE A 443 -6.76 -2.00 -11.98
N VAL A 444 -6.00 -1.63 -13.01
CA VAL A 444 -6.49 -1.54 -14.39
C VAL A 444 -7.05 -2.87 -14.86
N ALA A 445 -6.32 -3.97 -14.68
CA ALA A 445 -6.76 -5.30 -15.07
C ALA A 445 -8.07 -5.71 -14.35
N ALA A 446 -8.16 -5.47 -13.04
CA ALA A 446 -9.35 -5.78 -12.26
C ALA A 446 -10.57 -4.93 -12.67
N VAL A 447 -10.39 -3.62 -12.83
CA VAL A 447 -11.46 -2.69 -13.23
C VAL A 447 -11.94 -3.02 -14.64
N ARG A 448 -11.04 -3.21 -15.61
CA ARG A 448 -11.42 -3.58 -16.99
C ARG A 448 -12.13 -4.92 -17.05
N LYS A 449 -11.72 -5.90 -16.25
CA LYS A 449 -12.43 -7.18 -16.16
C LYS A 449 -13.86 -6.99 -15.69
N LEU A 450 -14.09 -6.13 -14.69
CA LEU A 450 -15.44 -5.82 -14.22
C LEU A 450 -16.25 -5.10 -15.30
N LEU A 451 -15.71 -4.04 -15.90
CA LEU A 451 -16.39 -3.26 -16.94
C LEU A 451 -16.66 -4.09 -18.22
N GLY A 452 -15.72 -4.96 -18.62
CA GLY A 452 -15.79 -5.77 -19.85
C GLY A 452 -16.53 -7.11 -19.72
N SER A 453 -16.73 -7.64 -18.50
CA SER A 453 -17.54 -8.86 -18.26
C SER A 453 -19.03 -8.68 -18.55
N VAL A 454 -19.43 -7.45 -18.89
CA VAL A 454 -20.79 -6.99 -19.03
C VAL A 454 -21.09 -6.88 -20.52
N ILE A 455 -21.70 -7.93 -21.10
CA ILE A 455 -22.00 -8.05 -22.54
C ILE A 455 -22.70 -6.79 -23.09
N SER A 456 -22.23 -6.34 -24.26
CA SER A 456 -22.69 -5.18 -25.02
C SER A 456 -24.18 -5.22 -25.35
N THR A 457 -25.00 -4.60 -24.53
CA THR A 457 -26.35 -4.16 -24.89
C THR A 457 -26.36 -2.64 -24.90
N SER A 458 -26.90 -2.05 -25.97
CA SER A 458 -26.84 -0.62 -26.35
C SER A 458 -27.49 0.39 -25.39
N ASP A 459 -27.88 -0.03 -24.18
CA ASP A 459 -28.68 0.75 -23.23
C ASP A 459 -28.10 0.75 -21.80
N ARG A 460 -26.78 0.52 -21.66
CA ARG A 460 -26.10 0.51 -20.36
C ARG A 460 -25.38 1.82 -20.07
N ALA A 461 -25.34 2.16 -18.78
CA ALA A 461 -24.72 3.37 -18.27
C ALA A 461 -23.21 3.43 -18.50
N LYS A 462 -22.72 4.65 -18.70
CA LYS A 462 -21.30 4.98 -18.86
C LYS A 462 -20.65 5.15 -17.49
N ILE A 463 -19.87 4.14 -17.09
CA ILE A 463 -19.09 4.17 -15.86
C ILE A 463 -17.63 4.44 -16.19
N ASN A 464 -17.11 5.53 -15.64
CA ASN A 464 -15.71 5.92 -15.74
C ASN A 464 -15.05 5.75 -14.38
N VAL A 465 -13.88 5.11 -14.34
CA VAL A 465 -13.11 4.90 -13.12
C VAL A 465 -11.79 5.64 -13.24
N GLU A 466 -11.62 6.71 -12.48
CA GLU A 466 -10.41 7.53 -12.45
C GLU A 466 -9.54 7.18 -11.25
N ILE A 467 -8.33 6.68 -11.51
CA ILE A 467 -7.31 6.41 -10.48
C ILE A 467 -6.36 7.59 -10.45
N ILE A 468 -6.28 8.26 -9.30
CA ILE A 468 -5.50 9.49 -9.08
C ILE A 468 -4.22 9.14 -8.33
N PHE A 469 -3.08 9.56 -8.87
CA PHE A 469 -1.75 9.34 -8.31
C PHE A 469 -1.30 10.59 -7.56
N PRO A 470 -1.19 10.58 -6.22
CA PRO A 470 -0.83 11.76 -5.42
C PRO A 470 0.68 12.10 -5.53
N VAL A 471 1.16 12.24 -6.77
CA VAL A 471 2.56 12.51 -7.13
C VAL A 471 2.64 13.82 -7.89
N CYS A 472 3.80 14.48 -7.83
CA CYS A 472 3.98 15.73 -8.56
C CYS A 472 3.96 15.50 -10.09
N SER A 473 3.38 16.43 -10.83
CA SER A 473 3.35 16.43 -12.31
C SER A 473 4.76 16.53 -12.91
N ASP A 474 5.69 17.17 -12.20
CA ASP A 474 7.07 17.42 -12.63
C ASP A 474 8.04 16.26 -12.35
N SER A 475 7.57 15.16 -11.74
CA SER A 475 8.46 14.06 -11.32
C SER A 475 9.03 13.24 -12.51
N VAL A 476 8.63 13.52 -13.76
CA VAL A 476 9.15 12.84 -14.97
C VAL A 476 9.93 13.84 -15.83
N SER A 477 11.26 13.74 -15.82
CA SER A 477 12.12 14.54 -16.70
C SER A 477 11.92 14.18 -18.17
N ARG A 478 11.71 15.20 -19.02
CA ARG A 478 11.72 15.06 -20.49
C ARG A 478 13.16 14.89 -20.97
N THR A 479 13.45 13.83 -21.71
CA THR A 479 14.73 13.67 -22.41
C THR A 479 14.86 14.73 -23.50
N SER A 480 15.70 15.74 -23.28
CA SER A 480 16.17 16.62 -24.35
C SER A 480 17.32 15.95 -25.08
N GLU A 481 17.10 15.60 -26.35
CA GLU A 481 18.17 15.23 -27.28
C GLU A 481 19.15 16.42 -27.44
N ASN A 482 20.45 16.10 -27.43
CA ASN A 482 21.62 16.95 -27.68
C ASN A 482 22.25 17.69 -26.48
N ALA A 483 23.25 17.06 -25.85
CA ALA A 483 24.49 17.75 -25.45
C ALA A 483 25.63 16.74 -25.24
N SER A 484 26.71 16.97 -25.96
CA SER A 484 27.99 16.25 -25.97
C SER A 484 28.93 16.70 -24.86
N ASP A 485 29.77 15.76 -24.41
CA ASP A 485 31.13 15.88 -23.87
C ASP A 485 31.40 16.66 -22.57
N GLY A 486 32.20 16.04 -21.68
CA GLY A 486 32.84 16.72 -20.55
C GLY A 486 33.25 15.80 -19.40
N GLN A 487 34.48 15.26 -19.46
CA GLN A 487 35.20 14.64 -18.33
C GLN A 487 35.34 15.59 -17.14
N HIS A 488 35.22 15.09 -15.90
CA HIS A 488 36.12 15.48 -14.80
C HIS A 488 36.14 14.46 -13.67
N SER A 489 37.34 13.99 -13.35
CA SER A 489 37.73 13.18 -12.20
C SER A 489 37.89 14.02 -10.93
N ALA A 490 37.46 13.52 -9.78
CA ALA A 490 37.96 13.95 -8.48
C ALA A 490 37.91 12.80 -7.45
N ASP A 491 39.10 12.44 -6.97
CA ASP A 491 39.34 11.61 -5.78
C ASP A 491 38.71 12.22 -4.53
N LEU A 492 38.17 11.39 -3.63
CA LEU A 492 38.06 11.71 -2.19
C LEU A 492 38.04 10.43 -1.35
N ASN A 493 39.15 10.21 -0.64
CA ASN A 493 39.33 9.22 0.41
C ASN A 493 38.53 9.58 1.67
N GLY A 494 37.87 8.58 2.25
CA GLY A 494 37.63 8.47 3.70
C GLY A 494 36.49 9.28 4.31
N VAL A 495 35.23 8.83 4.12
CA VAL A 495 34.11 9.16 5.01
C VAL A 495 33.24 7.91 5.18
N THR A 496 32.75 7.70 6.41
CA THR A 496 31.76 6.70 6.85
C THR A 496 30.86 6.19 5.74
N LYS A 497 30.71 4.86 5.67
CA LYS A 497 29.88 4.10 4.73
C LYS A 497 28.40 4.50 4.86
N LEU A 498 28.05 5.68 4.34
CA LEU A 498 26.67 6.06 4.04
C LEU A 498 26.17 5.05 3.03
N SER A 499 25.04 4.41 3.33
CA SER A 499 24.27 3.65 2.36
C SER A 499 23.86 4.60 1.24
N VAL A 500 24.65 4.65 0.17
CA VAL A 500 24.29 5.37 -1.05
C VAL A 500 23.08 4.66 -1.61
N ILE A 501 21.90 5.27 -1.46
CA ILE A 501 20.70 4.86 -2.18
C ILE A 501 21.05 4.99 -3.66
N PRO A 502 20.92 3.94 -4.49
CA PRO A 502 21.26 4.02 -5.91
C PRO A 502 20.52 5.20 -6.54
N GLY A 503 21.28 6.24 -6.91
CA GLY A 503 20.77 7.32 -7.74
C GLY A 503 20.50 6.75 -9.12
N VAL A 504 19.30 7.02 -9.64
CA VAL A 504 18.97 6.76 -11.05
C VAL A 504 20.09 7.34 -11.93
N ALA A 505 20.57 6.56 -12.89
CA ALA A 505 21.71 6.90 -13.72
C ALA A 505 21.60 8.32 -14.29
N THR A 506 22.73 9.01 -14.33
CA THR A 506 22.92 10.39 -14.83
C THR A 506 22.09 10.66 -16.08
N GLY A 507 21.01 11.43 -15.92
CA GLY A 507 20.06 11.76 -16.98
C GLY A 507 18.61 11.96 -16.50
N GLU A 508 18.25 11.44 -15.33
CA GLU A 508 16.91 11.58 -14.76
C GLU A 508 16.96 12.29 -13.40
N GLY A 509 16.56 13.57 -13.40
CA GLY A 509 16.63 14.42 -12.22
C GLY A 509 15.63 14.00 -11.13
N CYS A 510 16.14 13.51 -10.01
CA CYS A 510 15.43 13.61 -8.73
C CYS A 510 15.51 15.05 -8.24
N SER A 511 14.40 15.78 -8.27
CA SER A 511 14.31 17.04 -7.54
C SER A 511 14.19 16.76 -6.04
N ILE A 512 14.69 17.70 -5.23
CA ILE A 512 14.60 17.73 -3.77
C ILE A 512 13.17 17.98 -3.23
N HIS A 513 12.15 17.92 -4.09
CA HIS A 513 10.74 18.04 -3.71
C HIS A 513 9.88 17.00 -4.46
N GLY A 514 9.70 15.82 -3.84
CA GLY A 514 8.71 14.82 -4.25
C GLY A 514 9.10 14.02 -5.51
N GLY A 515 10.12 13.17 -5.38
CA GLY A 515 10.50 12.19 -6.40
C GLY A 515 9.46 11.06 -6.53
N CYS A 516 9.26 10.59 -7.76
CA CYS A 516 8.33 9.53 -8.20
C CYS A 516 7.95 8.50 -7.12
N ALA A 517 6.64 8.23 -6.95
CA ALA A 517 6.09 7.18 -6.07
C ALA A 517 6.39 5.75 -6.57
N SER A 518 7.65 5.44 -6.82
CA SER A 518 8.15 4.13 -7.21
C SER A 518 9.43 3.86 -6.42
N CYS A 519 9.53 2.68 -5.82
CA CYS A 519 10.70 2.30 -5.04
C CYS A 519 11.95 2.21 -5.93
N PRO A 520 13.03 2.97 -5.66
CA PRO A 520 14.26 2.93 -6.46
C PRO A 520 14.90 1.54 -6.46
N TYR A 521 14.78 0.80 -5.34
CA TYR A 521 15.28 -0.58 -5.25
C TYR A 521 14.46 -1.54 -6.10
N MET A 522 13.13 -1.40 -6.13
CA MET A 522 12.29 -2.27 -6.97
C MET A 522 12.59 -2.07 -8.47
N LYS A 523 12.92 -0.83 -8.88
CA LYS A 523 13.34 -0.50 -10.26
C LYS A 523 14.65 -1.16 -10.71
N MET A 524 15.46 -1.68 -9.78
CA MET A 524 16.64 -2.48 -10.15
C MET A 524 16.25 -3.80 -10.84
N ASN A 525 14.99 -4.25 -10.67
CA ASN A 525 14.45 -5.41 -11.36
C ASN A 525 13.96 -5.02 -12.76
N THR A 526 14.81 -5.19 -13.77
CA THR A 526 14.47 -4.86 -15.15
C THR A 526 14.08 -6.10 -15.96
N LEU A 527 13.30 -5.92 -17.04
CA LEU A 527 13.00 -6.98 -18.00
C LEU A 527 14.29 -7.54 -18.62
N ASN A 528 15.24 -6.66 -18.94
CA ASN A 528 16.52 -7.06 -19.53
C ASN A 528 17.30 -7.98 -18.61
N SER A 529 17.35 -7.67 -17.30
CA SER A 529 17.97 -8.56 -16.31
C SER A 529 17.25 -9.91 -16.23
N LEU A 530 15.92 -9.93 -16.22
CA LEU A 530 15.13 -11.16 -16.22
C LEU A 530 15.44 -12.03 -17.45
N LEU A 531 15.41 -11.45 -18.64
CA LEU A 531 15.74 -12.15 -19.88
C LEU A 531 17.19 -12.65 -19.87
N ARG A 532 18.14 -11.83 -19.43
CA ARG A 532 19.55 -12.20 -19.30
C ARG A 532 19.72 -13.43 -18.41
N VAL A 533 19.20 -13.40 -17.18
CA VAL A 533 19.27 -14.54 -16.26
C VAL A 533 18.62 -15.78 -16.88
N CYS A 534 17.42 -15.65 -17.43
CA CYS A 534 16.70 -16.76 -18.06
C CYS A 534 17.47 -17.36 -19.25
N GLN A 535 18.11 -16.54 -20.09
CA GLN A 535 18.86 -16.99 -21.27
C GLN A 535 20.18 -17.70 -20.92
N HIS A 536 20.78 -17.42 -19.77
CA HIS A 536 22.07 -18.00 -19.36
C HIS A 536 21.95 -19.26 -18.48
N LEU A 537 20.77 -19.52 -17.90
CA LEU A 537 20.51 -20.75 -17.14
C LEU A 537 20.50 -22.01 -18.03
N PRO A 538 21.09 -23.16 -17.62
CA PRO A 538 21.94 -23.37 -16.46
C PRO A 538 23.45 -23.24 -16.72
N ASN A 539 23.85 -23.05 -17.97
CA ASN A 539 25.18 -23.41 -18.45
C ASN A 539 26.26 -22.34 -18.18
N GLU A 540 25.89 -21.07 -18.01
CA GLU A 540 26.84 -19.96 -17.93
C GLU A 540 26.96 -19.36 -16.51
N LYS A 541 27.28 -20.22 -15.53
CA LYS A 541 27.34 -19.86 -14.10
C LYS A 541 28.28 -18.67 -13.79
N SER A 542 29.35 -18.47 -14.57
CA SER A 542 30.25 -17.33 -14.38
C SER A 542 29.56 -15.97 -14.56
N ILE A 543 28.50 -15.91 -15.37
CA ILE A 543 27.78 -14.66 -15.68
C ILE A 543 26.63 -14.41 -14.69
N ILE A 544 26.02 -15.47 -14.17
CA ILE A 544 24.81 -15.39 -13.33
C ILE A 544 25.04 -15.70 -11.85
N SER A 545 26.27 -16.04 -11.43
CA SER A 545 26.58 -16.37 -10.03
C SER A 545 26.26 -15.22 -9.06
N SER A 546 26.48 -13.97 -9.47
CA SER A 546 26.12 -12.77 -8.67
C SER A 546 24.61 -12.53 -8.55
N TYR A 547 23.81 -13.16 -9.43
CA TYR A 547 22.35 -13.10 -9.41
C TYR A 547 21.75 -14.24 -8.58
N GLU A 548 22.53 -15.24 -8.18
CA GLU A 548 22.03 -16.34 -7.35
C GLU A 548 21.72 -15.81 -5.95
N ALA A 549 20.52 -16.10 -5.44
CA ALA A 549 20.15 -15.75 -4.08
C ALA A 549 21.06 -16.52 -3.11
N GLY A 550 21.71 -15.79 -2.21
CA GLY A 550 22.65 -16.38 -1.26
C GLY A 550 21.98 -17.44 -0.39
N ARG A 551 22.71 -18.52 -0.11
CA ARG A 551 22.41 -19.39 1.03
C ARG A 551 23.04 -18.76 2.26
N PHE A 552 22.29 -18.70 3.37
CA PHE A 552 22.85 -18.19 4.62
C PHE A 552 23.72 -19.27 5.26
N ASP A 553 25.03 -19.20 5.01
CA ASP A 553 26.03 -19.96 5.77
C ASP A 553 26.43 -19.22 7.07
N SER A 554 25.77 -18.08 7.36
CA SER A 554 26.00 -17.27 8.54
C SER A 554 25.29 -17.83 9.77
N HIS A 555 25.92 -17.63 10.92
CA HIS A 555 25.41 -18.06 12.21
C HIS A 555 24.99 -16.85 13.06
N THR A 556 23.99 -17.05 13.90
CA THR A 556 23.52 -16.07 14.88
C THR A 556 24.55 -15.90 16.01
N PRO A 557 24.41 -14.89 16.89
CA PRO A 557 25.28 -14.73 18.06
C PRO A 557 25.32 -15.96 18.99
N LEU A 558 24.23 -16.75 19.04
CA LEU A 558 24.19 -18.01 19.80
C LEU A 558 24.74 -19.23 19.04
N GLY A 559 25.23 -19.04 17.81
CA GLY A 559 25.82 -20.10 16.99
C GLY A 559 24.82 -20.95 16.20
N ASN A 560 23.56 -20.52 16.09
CA ASN A 560 22.54 -21.19 15.29
C ASN A 560 22.58 -20.72 13.83
N SER A 561 22.07 -21.52 12.90
CA SER A 561 21.90 -21.09 11.50
C SER A 561 20.92 -19.91 11.40
N VAL A 562 21.32 -18.84 10.70
CA VAL A 562 20.43 -17.70 10.43
C VAL A 562 19.20 -18.12 9.62
N ALA A 563 19.37 -19.06 8.68
CA ALA A 563 18.26 -19.56 7.88
C ALA A 563 17.21 -20.26 8.75
N ASP A 564 17.66 -21.10 9.69
CA ASP A 564 16.75 -21.88 10.53
C ASP A 564 16.00 -20.97 11.52
N VAL A 565 16.74 -20.16 12.28
CA VAL A 565 16.15 -19.28 13.31
C VAL A 565 15.34 -18.14 12.67
N GLY A 566 15.82 -17.55 11.58
CA GLY A 566 15.14 -16.45 10.91
C GLY A 566 13.82 -16.87 10.24
N CYS A 567 13.67 -18.14 9.87
CA CYS A 567 12.41 -18.67 9.36
C CYS A 567 11.36 -18.89 10.45
N GLU A 568 11.74 -19.10 11.71
CA GLU A 568 10.78 -19.37 12.80
C GLU A 568 9.73 -18.26 12.95
N PRO A 569 10.08 -16.96 13.02
CA PRO A 569 9.09 -15.88 13.02
C PRO A 569 8.14 -15.88 11.82
N ILE A 570 8.59 -16.33 10.65
CA ILE A 570 7.78 -16.41 9.42
C ILE A 570 6.82 -17.59 9.52
N LEU A 571 7.30 -18.73 10.02
CA LEU A 571 6.45 -19.90 10.30
C LEU A 571 5.39 -19.57 11.36
N HIS A 572 5.74 -18.82 12.41
CA HIS A 572 4.76 -18.35 13.39
C HIS A 572 3.63 -17.53 12.76
N MET A 573 3.96 -16.64 11.83
CA MET A 573 2.97 -15.87 11.08
C MET A 573 2.08 -16.77 10.21
N ARG A 574 2.67 -17.76 9.54
CA ARG A 574 1.95 -18.69 8.66
C ARG A 574 0.97 -19.56 9.45
N ASP A 575 1.42 -20.11 10.58
CA ASP A 575 0.58 -20.86 11.50
C ASP A 575 -0.56 -20.00 12.05
N PHE A 576 -0.28 -18.73 12.38
CA PHE A 576 -1.31 -17.77 12.77
C PHE A 576 -2.33 -17.54 11.66
N GLN A 577 -1.91 -17.33 10.42
CA GLN A 577 -2.83 -17.15 9.29
C GLN A 577 -3.67 -18.39 9.00
N ALA A 578 -3.12 -19.58 9.21
CA ALA A 578 -3.84 -20.83 9.00
C ALA A 578 -4.84 -21.14 10.12
N THR A 579 -4.52 -20.81 11.37
CA THR A 579 -5.29 -21.25 12.55
C THR A 579 -6.09 -20.14 13.23
N GLY A 580 -5.77 -18.88 12.95
CA GLY A 580 -6.27 -17.71 13.67
C GLY A 580 -5.73 -17.58 15.10
N LYS A 581 -4.70 -18.34 15.49
CA LYS A 581 -4.11 -18.33 16.83
C LYS A 581 -2.59 -18.30 16.76
N LEU A 582 -1.95 -17.65 17.73
CA LEU A 582 -0.50 -17.74 17.89
C LEU A 582 -0.10 -19.21 18.17
N PRO A 583 1.00 -19.69 17.59
CA PRO A 583 1.50 -21.04 17.83
C PRO A 583 1.75 -21.28 19.32
N GLY A 584 1.41 -22.49 19.80
CA GLY A 584 1.62 -22.88 21.20
C GLY A 584 3.08 -22.69 21.64
N LYS A 585 4.03 -23.14 20.81
CA LYS A 585 5.47 -22.96 21.06
C LYS A 585 5.88 -21.50 21.28
N LEU A 586 5.30 -20.58 20.50
CA LEU A 586 5.59 -19.15 20.65
C LEU A 586 4.99 -18.60 21.95
N VAL A 587 3.76 -19.00 22.28
CA VAL A 587 3.10 -18.61 23.54
C VAL A 587 3.89 -19.12 24.74
N ASP A 588 4.31 -20.37 24.72
CA ASP A 588 5.12 -20.98 25.77
C ASP A 588 6.45 -20.25 25.92
N HIS A 589 7.13 -19.93 24.81
CA HIS A 589 8.38 -19.16 24.82
C HIS A 589 8.20 -17.76 25.46
N ILE A 590 7.09 -17.06 25.18
CA ILE A 590 6.79 -15.76 25.81
C ILE A 590 6.61 -15.90 27.33
N LEU A 591 5.92 -16.94 27.78
CA LEU A 591 5.61 -17.18 29.20
C LEU A 591 6.83 -17.71 29.98
N ASP A 592 7.63 -18.57 29.37
CA ASP A 592 8.87 -19.11 29.95
C ASP A 592 9.93 -18.02 30.11
N ALA A 593 10.07 -17.14 29.12
CA ALA A 593 10.94 -15.97 29.22
C ALA A 593 10.56 -15.10 30.43
N ALA A 594 9.26 -14.92 30.69
CA ALA A 594 8.75 -14.19 31.85
C ALA A 594 8.97 -14.94 33.18
N SER A 595 8.94 -16.27 33.17
CA SER A 595 9.09 -17.10 34.37
C SER A 595 10.54 -17.26 34.81
N ASN A 596 11.50 -17.36 33.87
CA ASN A 596 12.92 -17.54 34.17
C ASN A 596 13.63 -16.28 34.73
N LYS A 597 12.97 -15.11 34.71
CA LYS A 597 13.50 -13.86 35.32
C LYS A 597 12.81 -13.45 36.62
N ARG A 598 11.78 -14.18 37.08
CA ARG A 598 11.19 -14.04 38.43
C ARG A 598 11.92 -14.94 39.40
#